data_AF-A0AAE5UX83-F1
#
_entry.id   AF-A0AAE5UX83-F1
#
_cell.length_a   1.000
_cell.length_b   1.000
_cell.length_c   1.000
_cell.angle_alpha   90.00
_cell.angle_beta   90.00
_cell.angle_gamma   90.00
#
_symmetry.space_group_name_H-M   'P 1'
#
loop_
_entity.id
_entity.type
_entity.pdbx_description
1 polymer ?
#
loop_
_entity_poly.entity_id
_entity_poly.type
_entity_poly.pdbx_seq_one_letter_code
_entity_poly.pdbx_strand_id
1 'polypeptide(L)'
;MLKKIIITLLLIIVFVKNGNAQELQTQVETINAFIEEHSEDNRNYYAKINATQGNVYFYNEIQHAMQLTFPVQKIDADNIKITKKGLTFYPKEKGLVVKKQFSSFAPKDIGTAWLNIIKMSKKDKTALQSMMKKFIIDYQTAMK
;
A
#
# COMPACT_ATOMS: atom_id res chain seq x y z
N MET A 1 -2.59 7.21 43.37
CA MET A 1 -2.05 6.13 42.51
C MET A 1 -2.70 6.08 41.12
N LEU A 2 -4.01 6.35 40.98
CA LEU A 2 -4.74 6.33 39.70
C LEU A 2 -4.13 7.20 38.57
N LYS A 3 -3.72 8.44 38.88
CA LYS A 3 -3.09 9.36 37.90
C LYS A 3 -1.79 8.81 37.28
N LYS A 4 -0.97 8.09 38.07
CA LYS A 4 0.28 7.50 37.58
C LYS A 4 0.01 6.32 36.64
N ILE A 5 -1.01 5.51 36.95
CA ILE A 5 -1.43 4.36 36.13
C ILE A 5 -1.95 4.82 34.75
N ILE A 6 -2.75 5.89 34.70
CA ILE A 6 -3.28 6.45 33.44
C ILE A 6 -2.15 6.95 32.54
N ILE A 7 -1.14 7.64 33.11
CA ILE A 7 0.02 8.14 32.35
C ILE A 7 0.85 6.98 31.81
N THR A 8 1.10 5.94 32.61
CA THR A 8 1.84 4.75 32.16
C THR A 8 1.09 4.00 31.06
N LEU A 9 -0.24 3.83 31.17
CA LEU A 9 -1.05 3.23 30.09
C LEU A 9 -1.01 4.07 28.82
N LEU A 10 -1.13 5.40 28.92
CA LEU A 10 -1.04 6.30 27.77
C LEU A 10 0.33 6.20 27.08
N LEU A 11 1.42 6.13 27.86
CA LEU A 11 2.77 5.95 27.32
C LEU A 11 2.90 4.60 26.61
N ILE A 12 2.43 3.50 27.21
CA ILE A 12 2.47 2.17 26.56
C ILE A 12 1.65 2.19 25.27
N ILE A 13 0.47 2.80 25.24
CA ILE A 13 -0.36 2.90 24.04
C ILE A 13 0.35 3.72 22.95
N VAL A 14 1.03 4.82 23.31
CA VAL A 14 1.82 5.63 22.37
C VAL A 14 3.04 4.87 21.85
N PHE A 15 3.75 4.13 22.71
CA PHE A 15 4.88 3.29 22.32
C PHE A 15 4.46 2.15 21.39
N VAL A 16 3.35 1.47 21.70
CA VAL A 16 2.82 0.38 20.86
C VAL A 16 2.34 0.92 19.50
N LYS A 17 1.67 2.09 19.48
CA LYS A 17 1.28 2.74 18.22
C LYS A 17 2.49 3.18 17.39
N ASN A 18 3.54 3.70 18.02
CA ASN A 18 4.77 4.08 17.33
C ASN A 18 5.54 2.86 16.80
N GLY A 19 5.60 1.76 17.55
CA GLY A 19 6.23 0.50 17.12
C GLY A 19 5.53 -0.09 15.89
N ASN A 20 4.20 -0.19 15.92
CA ASN A 20 3.42 -0.69 14.79
C ASN A 20 3.55 0.23 13.55
N ALA A 21 3.56 1.55 13.75
CA ALA A 21 3.75 2.50 12.65
C ALA A 21 5.15 2.38 12.02
N GLN A 22 6.18 2.18 12.83
CA GLN A 22 7.55 1.99 12.36
C GLN A 22 7.69 0.67 11.59
N GLU A 23 7.10 -0.43 12.07
CA GLU A 23 7.12 -1.70 11.35
C GLU A 23 6.42 -1.61 9.99
N LEU A 24 5.24 -0.98 9.94
CA LEU A 24 4.52 -0.75 8.68
C LEU A 24 5.31 0.11 7.70
N GLN A 25 6.03 1.12 8.21
CA GLN A 25 6.92 1.96 7.40
C GLN A 25 8.08 1.15 6.81
N THR A 26 8.75 0.32 7.62
CA THR A 26 9.82 -0.58 7.15
C THR A 26 9.34 -1.54 6.07
N GLN A 27 8.09 -2.05 6.17
CA GLN A 27 7.51 -2.90 5.13
C GLN A 27 7.31 -2.14 3.81
N VAL A 28 6.83 -0.90 3.87
CA VAL A 28 6.68 -0.03 2.69
C VAL A 28 8.03 0.25 2.02
N GLU A 29 9.06 0.54 2.82
CA GLU A 29 10.42 0.76 2.32
C GLU A 29 10.99 -0.49 1.66
N THR A 30 10.85 -1.65 2.31
CA THR A 30 11.26 -2.95 1.75
C THR A 30 10.53 -3.25 0.43
N ILE A 31 9.22 -2.99 0.37
CA ILE A 31 8.43 -3.18 -0.85
C ILE A 31 8.91 -2.25 -1.97
N ASN A 32 9.16 -0.98 -1.67
CA ASN A 32 9.65 -0.02 -2.66
C ASN A 32 11.05 -0.38 -3.17
N ALA A 33 11.97 -0.78 -2.27
CA ALA A 33 13.30 -1.25 -2.66
C ALA A 33 13.22 -2.51 -3.53
N PHE A 34 12.34 -3.46 -3.19
CA PHE A 34 12.10 -4.65 -4.01
C PHE A 34 11.58 -4.28 -5.41
N ILE A 35 10.65 -3.33 -5.49
CA ILE A 35 10.16 -2.86 -6.78
C ILE A 35 11.33 -2.28 -7.57
N GLU A 36 12.15 -1.41 -6.98
CA GLU A 36 13.29 -0.77 -7.64
C GLU A 36 14.34 -1.77 -8.13
N GLU A 37 14.76 -2.71 -7.29
CA GLU A 37 15.77 -3.74 -7.64
C GLU A 37 15.30 -4.69 -8.75
N HIS A 38 14.02 -5.04 -8.75
CA HIS A 38 13.44 -5.99 -9.71
C HIS A 38 12.76 -5.30 -10.92
N SER A 39 13.01 -4.00 -11.09
CA SER A 39 12.52 -3.21 -12.21
C SER A 39 13.53 -3.18 -13.35
N GLU A 40 13.24 -3.82 -14.48
CA GLU A 40 14.08 -3.65 -15.69
C GLU A 40 14.13 -2.18 -16.13
N ASP A 41 15.34 -1.72 -16.50
CA ASP A 41 15.68 -0.39 -17.03
C ASP A 41 14.57 0.16 -17.93
N ASN A 42 13.99 1.29 -17.49
CA ASN A 42 13.03 2.17 -18.18
C ASN A 42 11.51 1.96 -18.08
N ARG A 43 10.91 0.98 -17.36
CA ARG A 43 9.41 0.96 -17.24
C ARG A 43 8.78 0.63 -15.89
N ASN A 44 9.46 -0.07 -15.01
CA ASN A 44 8.92 -0.38 -13.68
C ASN A 44 9.44 0.57 -12.58
N TYR A 45 10.52 1.33 -12.83
CA TYR A 45 11.07 2.39 -11.96
C TYR A 45 10.05 3.42 -11.47
N TYR A 46 8.89 3.44 -12.10
CA TYR A 46 7.84 4.41 -11.85
C TYR A 46 6.83 3.93 -10.81
N ALA A 47 6.80 2.64 -10.47
CA ALA A 47 5.84 2.11 -9.52
C ALA A 47 6.33 2.32 -8.08
N LYS A 48 5.66 3.20 -7.32
CA LYS A 48 5.98 3.42 -5.90
C LYS A 48 4.74 3.34 -5.03
N ILE A 49 4.94 2.91 -3.80
CA ILE A 49 3.93 2.88 -2.75
C ILE A 49 4.28 3.93 -1.71
N ASN A 50 3.36 4.84 -1.44
CA ASN A 50 3.39 5.65 -0.21
C ASN A 50 2.22 5.21 0.65
N ALA A 51 2.48 4.72 1.86
CA ALA A 51 1.43 4.43 2.81
C ALA A 51 1.40 5.51 3.88
N THR A 52 0.23 6.09 4.07
CA THR A 52 -0.08 6.91 5.24
C THR A 52 -0.95 6.08 6.19
N GLN A 53 -1.17 6.56 7.42
CA GLN A 53 -1.98 5.92 8.47
C GLN A 53 -3.49 5.73 8.13
N GLY A 54 -3.85 5.63 6.86
CA GLY A 54 -5.21 5.33 6.40
C GLY A 54 -5.28 4.86 4.95
N ASN A 55 -4.32 5.28 4.12
CA ASN A 55 -4.38 5.08 2.67
C ASN A 55 -3.04 4.60 2.12
N VAL A 56 -3.12 3.72 1.12
CA VAL A 56 -2.02 3.45 0.21
C VAL A 56 -2.22 4.28 -1.05
N TYR A 57 -1.14 4.92 -1.46
CA TYR A 57 -1.02 5.63 -2.73
C TYR A 57 -0.11 4.82 -3.64
N PHE A 58 -0.64 4.43 -4.81
CA PHE A 58 0.14 3.82 -5.87
C PHE A 58 0.50 4.88 -6.89
N TYR A 59 1.79 5.09 -7.11
CA TYR A 59 2.33 6.05 -8.07
C TYR A 59 2.86 5.34 -9.30
N ASN A 60 2.82 6.05 -10.42
CA ASN A 60 3.52 5.73 -11.66
C ASN A 60 4.33 6.97 -12.09
N GLU A 61 5.58 7.07 -11.64
CA GLU A 61 6.49 8.21 -11.69
C GLU A 61 7.17 8.53 -13.05
N ILE A 62 6.42 8.59 -14.15
CA ILE A 62 6.94 9.34 -15.32
C ILE A 62 6.94 10.86 -15.04
N GLN A 63 6.13 11.33 -14.06
CA GLN A 63 6.12 12.65 -13.37
C GLN A 63 4.83 12.77 -12.52
N HIS A 64 4.59 11.85 -11.57
CA HIS A 64 3.30 11.70 -10.85
C HIS A 64 2.05 11.71 -11.75
N ALA A 65 2.19 11.20 -12.98
CA ALA A 65 1.12 11.27 -13.97
C ALA A 65 -0.16 10.58 -13.49
N MET A 66 -0.06 9.60 -12.59
CA MET A 66 -1.21 8.93 -12.01
C MET A 66 -0.95 8.55 -10.55
N GLN A 67 -1.83 8.98 -9.65
CA GLN A 67 -1.93 8.56 -8.26
C GLN A 67 -3.23 7.79 -8.05
N LEU A 68 -3.14 6.60 -7.47
CA LEU A 68 -4.30 5.83 -7.03
C LEU A 68 -4.34 5.83 -5.50
N THR A 69 -5.40 6.37 -4.91
CA THR A 69 -5.60 6.38 -3.46
C THR A 69 -6.60 5.30 -3.07
N PHE A 70 -6.17 4.40 -2.17
CA PHE A 70 -7.00 3.31 -1.68
C PHE A 70 -6.89 3.18 -0.15
N PRO A 71 -8.01 3.33 0.61
CA PRO A 71 -8.01 3.02 2.03
C PRO A 71 -7.58 1.58 2.31
N VAL A 72 -6.51 1.40 3.09
CA VAL A 72 -5.88 0.08 3.31
C VAL A 72 -6.84 -0.89 4.02
N GLN A 73 -7.66 -0.38 4.93
CA GLN A 73 -8.70 -1.16 5.64
C GLN A 73 -9.73 -1.79 4.69
N LYS A 74 -9.92 -1.18 3.52
CA LYS A 74 -10.91 -1.57 2.52
C LYS A 74 -10.35 -2.46 1.41
N ILE A 75 -9.04 -2.73 1.40
CA ILE A 75 -8.41 -3.61 0.41
C ILE A 75 -8.65 -5.07 0.79
N ASP A 76 -9.07 -5.88 -0.17
CA ASP A 76 -9.17 -7.33 -0.05
C ASP A 76 -7.78 -7.96 -0.23
N ALA A 77 -7.12 -8.26 0.89
CA ALA A 77 -5.76 -8.81 0.92
C ALA A 77 -5.66 -10.20 0.28
N ASP A 78 -6.75 -10.98 0.30
CA ASP A 78 -6.78 -12.32 -0.27
C ASP A 78 -7.03 -12.31 -1.79
N ASN A 79 -7.50 -11.19 -2.33
CA ASN A 79 -7.88 -11.05 -3.74
C ASN A 79 -6.93 -10.13 -4.53
N ILE A 80 -5.70 -9.91 -4.05
CA ILE A 80 -4.66 -9.24 -4.84
C ILE A 80 -4.29 -10.18 -6.00
N LYS A 81 -4.31 -9.70 -7.25
CA LYS A 81 -4.08 -10.55 -8.44
C LYS A 81 -3.02 -9.98 -9.35
N ILE A 82 -2.20 -10.86 -9.95
CA ILE A 82 -1.32 -10.51 -11.05
C ILE A 82 -2.15 -10.49 -12.34
N THR A 83 -2.26 -9.33 -12.98
CA THR A 83 -3.01 -9.13 -14.23
C THR A 83 -2.13 -8.51 -15.31
N LYS A 84 -2.69 -8.32 -16.52
CA LYS A 84 -2.00 -7.66 -17.65
C LYS A 84 -1.50 -6.25 -17.32
N LYS A 85 -2.11 -5.56 -16.33
CA LYS A 85 -1.73 -4.20 -15.91
C LYS A 85 -0.69 -4.19 -14.77
N GLY A 86 -0.28 -5.35 -14.27
CA GLY A 86 0.58 -5.51 -13.10
C GLY A 86 -0.19 -6.09 -11.90
N LEU A 87 0.14 -5.67 -10.69
CA LEU A 87 -0.51 -6.15 -9.47
C LEU A 87 -1.81 -5.37 -9.24
N THR A 88 -2.95 -6.04 -9.20
CA THR A 88 -4.28 -5.41 -9.08
C THR A 88 -4.87 -5.66 -7.69
N PHE A 89 -5.41 -4.61 -7.09
CA PHE A 89 -5.99 -4.58 -5.76
C PHE A 89 -7.49 -4.33 -5.85
N TYR A 90 -8.27 -5.14 -5.13
CA TYR A 90 -9.73 -5.12 -5.16
C TYR A 90 -10.29 -4.64 -3.82
N PRO A 91 -11.43 -3.96 -3.82
CA PRO A 91 -12.13 -3.62 -2.58
C PRO A 91 -12.81 -4.84 -1.97
N LYS A 92 -12.87 -4.88 -0.64
CA LYS A 92 -13.63 -5.90 0.11
C LYS A 92 -15.14 -5.82 -0.11
N GLU A 93 -15.65 -4.60 -0.29
CA GLU A 93 -17.09 -4.35 -0.39
C GLU A 93 -17.46 -3.91 -1.80
N LYS A 94 -18.58 -4.43 -2.31
CA LYS A 94 -19.13 -4.04 -3.61
C LYS A 94 -19.59 -2.58 -3.55
N GLY A 95 -19.19 -1.78 -4.53
CA GLY A 95 -19.54 -0.36 -4.63
C GLY A 95 -18.50 0.58 -4.00
N LEU A 96 -17.49 0.07 -3.31
CA LEU A 96 -16.32 0.87 -2.95
C LEU A 96 -15.50 1.22 -4.19
N VAL A 97 -15.08 2.47 -4.24
CA VAL A 97 -14.31 3.01 -5.36
C VAL A 97 -12.92 3.45 -4.90
N VAL A 98 -11.96 3.25 -5.79
CA VAL A 98 -10.60 3.76 -5.67
C VAL A 98 -10.56 5.11 -6.38
N LYS A 99 -9.94 6.10 -5.75
CA LYS A 99 -9.76 7.41 -6.38
C LYS A 99 -8.53 7.38 -7.28
N LYS A 100 -8.72 7.69 -8.55
CA LYS A 100 -7.67 7.85 -9.56
C LYS A 100 -7.53 9.32 -9.90
N GLN A 101 -6.34 9.87 -9.69
CA GLN A 101 -6.01 11.24 -10.05
C GLN A 101 -4.86 11.26 -11.04
N PHE A 102 -5.02 12.00 -12.13
CA PHE A 102 -3.90 12.35 -13.00
C PHE A 102 -3.45 13.78 -12.66
N SER A 103 -2.16 14.08 -12.81
CA SER A 103 -1.61 15.40 -12.48
C SER A 103 -2.32 16.57 -13.17
N SER A 104 -2.89 16.34 -14.35
CA SER A 104 -3.57 17.35 -15.17
C SER A 104 -5.10 17.24 -15.23
N PHE A 105 -5.73 16.31 -14.50
CA PHE A 105 -7.17 16.07 -14.60
C PHE A 105 -7.85 15.92 -13.23
N ALA A 106 -9.16 16.22 -13.19
CA ALA A 106 -10.00 15.97 -12.04
C ALA A 106 -9.97 14.49 -11.62
N PRO A 107 -10.03 14.18 -10.31
CA PRO A 107 -10.10 12.81 -9.83
C PRO A 107 -11.29 12.05 -10.41
N LYS A 108 -11.10 10.75 -10.69
CA LYS A 108 -12.12 9.83 -11.17
C LYS A 108 -12.20 8.62 -10.25
N ASP A 109 -13.41 8.13 -10.03
CA ASP A 109 -13.64 6.90 -9.30
C ASP A 109 -13.48 5.69 -10.22
N ILE A 110 -12.77 4.68 -9.75
CA ILE A 110 -12.54 3.41 -10.46
C ILE A 110 -12.77 2.22 -9.53
N GLY A 111 -13.07 1.05 -10.08
CA GLY A 111 -13.40 -0.13 -9.26
C GLY A 111 -12.21 -0.87 -8.62
N THR A 112 -10.97 -0.64 -9.09
CA THR A 112 -9.77 -1.38 -8.64
C THR A 112 -8.52 -0.51 -8.75
N ALA A 113 -7.57 -0.65 -7.83
CA ALA A 113 -6.24 -0.06 -7.98
C ALA A 113 -5.28 -1.03 -8.67
N TRP A 114 -4.22 -0.53 -9.31
CA TRP A 114 -3.15 -1.39 -9.82
C TRP A 114 -1.79 -0.72 -9.70
N LEU A 115 -0.78 -1.53 -9.40
CA LEU A 115 0.64 -1.17 -9.47
C LEU A 115 1.19 -1.73 -10.78
N ASN A 116 1.74 -0.87 -11.63
CA ASN A 116 2.32 -1.28 -12.90
C ASN A 116 3.68 -1.95 -12.70
N ILE A 117 3.73 -3.26 -12.90
CA ILE A 117 4.93 -4.08 -12.76
C ILE A 117 5.11 -5.01 -13.95
N ILE A 118 4.62 -4.60 -15.13
CA ILE A 118 4.49 -5.47 -16.31
C ILE A 118 5.82 -6.12 -16.69
N LYS A 119 6.95 -5.42 -16.52
CA LYS A 119 8.28 -5.92 -16.86
C LYS A 119 8.96 -6.77 -15.77
N MET A 120 8.35 -6.92 -14.58
CA MET A 120 8.91 -7.81 -13.57
C MET A 120 8.77 -9.27 -13.99
N SER A 121 9.72 -10.11 -13.55
CA SER A 121 9.63 -11.56 -13.76
C SER A 121 8.38 -12.13 -13.08
N LYS A 122 7.91 -13.31 -13.51
CA LYS A 122 6.78 -13.98 -12.87
C LYS A 122 7.07 -14.29 -11.39
N LYS A 123 8.32 -14.66 -11.07
CA LYS A 123 8.77 -14.95 -9.71
C LYS A 123 8.65 -13.70 -8.83
N ASP A 124 9.14 -12.57 -9.32
CA ASP A 124 9.17 -11.32 -8.55
C ASP A 124 7.77 -10.74 -8.37
N LYS A 125 6.89 -10.89 -9.38
CA LYS A 125 5.46 -10.54 -9.24
C LYS A 125 4.78 -11.30 -8.10
N THR A 126 5.07 -12.60 -7.95
CA THR A 126 4.52 -13.44 -6.87
C THR A 126 5.11 -13.07 -5.52
N ALA A 127 6.41 -12.77 -5.45
CA ALA A 127 7.06 -12.29 -4.24
C ALA A 127 6.44 -10.95 -3.78
N LEU A 128 6.32 -9.99 -4.70
CA LEU A 128 5.71 -8.69 -4.44
C LEU A 128 4.24 -8.80 -4.03
N GLN A 129 3.46 -9.67 -4.69
CA GLN A 129 2.08 -9.98 -4.27
C GLN A 129 2.04 -10.45 -2.80
N SER A 130 2.98 -11.30 -2.39
CA SER A 130 3.05 -11.85 -1.04
C SER A 130 3.43 -10.78 -0.02
N MET A 131 4.42 -9.94 -0.35
CA MET A 131 4.81 -8.78 0.49
C MET A 131 3.64 -7.80 0.66
N MET A 132 2.94 -7.47 -0.43
CA MET A 132 1.75 -6.61 -0.39
C MET A 132 0.63 -7.19 0.45
N LYS A 133 0.35 -8.49 0.30
CA LYS A 133 -0.64 -9.20 1.10
C LYS A 133 -0.31 -9.10 2.59
N LYS A 134 0.94 -9.40 2.97
CA LYS A 134 1.41 -9.29 4.36
C LYS A 134 1.22 -7.88 4.90
N PHE A 135 1.70 -6.87 4.17
CA PHE A 135 1.55 -5.47 4.58
C PHE A 135 0.10 -5.06 4.83
N ILE A 136 -0.82 -5.43 3.93
CA ILE A 136 -2.24 -5.08 4.09
C ILE A 136 -2.84 -5.79 5.31
N ILE A 137 -2.51 -7.06 5.56
CA ILE A 137 -3.00 -7.81 6.72
C ILE A 137 -2.47 -7.21 8.02
N ASP A 138 -1.17 -6.93 8.09
CA ASP A 138 -0.53 -6.36 9.27
C ASP A 138 -1.12 -4.98 9.57
N TYR A 139 -1.28 -4.15 8.54
CA TYR A 139 -1.94 -2.85 8.67
C TYR A 139 -3.36 -3.00 9.21
N GLN A 140 -4.15 -3.89 8.62
CA GLN A 140 -5.54 -4.14 9.03
C GLN A 140 -5.64 -4.70 10.44
N THR A 141 -4.62 -5.40 10.91
CA THR A 141 -4.54 -5.93 12.28
C THR A 141 -4.14 -4.85 13.27
N ALA A 142 -3.16 -4.01 12.93
CA ALA A 142 -2.70 -2.90 13.77
C ALA A 142 -3.74 -1.79 13.97
N MET A 143 -4.72 -1.70 13.07
CA MET A 143 -5.78 -0.67 13.08
C MET A 143 -7.14 -1.18 13.57
N LYS A 144 -7.21 -2.43 14.06
CA LYS A 144 -8.36 -2.95 14.83
C LYS A 144 -8.26 -2.52 16.29
#